data_AF-A0A523JEL1-F1
#
_entry.id   AF-A0A523JEL1-F1
#
_cell.length_a   1.000
_cell.length_b   1.000
_cell.length_c   1.000
_cell.angle_alpha   90.00
_cell.angle_beta   90.00
_cell.angle_gamma   90.00
#
_symmetry.space_group_name_H-M   'P 1'
#
loop_
_entity.id
_entity.type
_entity.pdbx_description
1 polymer ?
#
loop_
_entity_poly.entity_id
_entity_poly.type
_entity_poly.pdbx_seq_one_letter_code
_entity_poly.pdbx_strand_id
1 'polypeptide(L)'
;MGALKLMQYLKENNVNFETMEHPTAYTSQEIAEKAHIKGKTMAKTVMVKIDGQLAMAVLPGNDMLDLGLFKKACGGTNIELVKENEFRDQFPDCELGAMPPFGNLYNMKVWVDVDLAKDERIAFNAGNHHELC
;
A
#
# COMPACT_ATOMS: atom_id res chain seq x y z
N MET A 1 -8.02 -3.85 14.71
CA MET A 1 -8.42 -2.47 14.34
C MET A 1 -7.29 -1.91 13.53
N GLY A 2 -7.50 -1.89 12.22
CA GLY A 2 -6.62 -1.30 11.23
C GLY A 2 -6.39 0.19 11.42
N ALA A 3 -5.72 0.80 10.44
CA ALA A 3 -5.23 2.17 10.48
C ALA A 3 -6.37 3.18 10.71
N LEU A 4 -6.64 3.53 11.97
CA LEU A 4 -7.70 4.47 12.37
C LEU A 4 -7.58 5.82 11.64
N LYS A 5 -6.34 6.28 11.43
CA LYS A 5 -6.02 7.50 10.68
C LYS A 5 -6.54 7.46 9.24
N LEU A 6 -6.43 6.30 8.58
CA LEU A 6 -6.94 6.12 7.23
C LEU A 6 -8.47 6.23 7.20
N MET A 7 -9.13 5.48 8.08
CA MET A 7 -10.60 5.43 8.11
C MET A 7 -11.20 6.81 8.42
N GLN A 8 -10.57 7.54 9.35
CA GLN A 8 -10.95 8.91 9.64
C GLN A 8 -10.74 9.83 8.42
N TYR A 9 -9.58 9.75 7.77
CA TYR A 9 -9.28 10.55 6.59
C TYR A 9 -10.27 10.33 5.44
N LEU A 10 -10.61 9.08 5.14
CA LEU A 10 -11.58 8.75 4.09
C LEU A 10 -12.98 9.28 4.41
N LYS A 11 -13.42 9.15 5.67
CA LYS A 11 -14.70 9.70 6.14
C LYS A 11 -14.74 11.22 6.03
N GLU A 12 -13.71 11.91 6.50
CA GLU A 12 -13.62 13.38 6.47
C GLU A 12 -13.64 13.93 5.04
N ASN A 13 -13.10 13.18 4.08
CA ASN A 13 -13.08 13.54 2.67
C ASN A 13 -14.29 13.01 1.87
N ASN A 14 -15.29 12.41 2.54
CA ASN A 14 -16.48 11.83 1.91
C ASN A 14 -16.17 10.82 0.78
N VAL A 15 -15.11 10.03 0.97
CA VAL A 15 -14.77 8.95 0.03
C VAL A 15 -15.63 7.73 0.35
N ASN A 16 -16.22 7.12 -0.68
CA ASN A 16 -16.90 5.84 -0.53
C ASN A 16 -15.87 4.72 -0.41
N PHE A 17 -15.89 3.99 0.70
CA PHE A 17 -15.03 2.83 0.94
C PHE A 17 -15.80 1.75 1.70
N GLU A 18 -15.35 0.51 1.55
CA GLU A 18 -15.88 -0.66 2.26
C GLU A 18 -14.70 -1.35 2.94
N THR A 19 -14.91 -1.94 4.11
CA THR A 19 -13.88 -2.73 4.78
C THR A 19 -14.29 -4.18 4.86
N MET A 20 -13.39 -5.09 4.52
CA MET A 20 -13.62 -6.53 4.58
C MET A 20 -12.58 -7.21 5.47
N GLU A 21 -13.05 -7.95 6.46
CA GLU A 21 -12.19 -8.83 7.26
C GLU A 21 -12.05 -10.20 6.60
N HIS A 22 -10.82 -10.74 6.57
CA HIS A 22 -10.54 -12.10 6.12
C HIS A 22 -9.59 -12.84 7.08
N PRO A 23 -9.71 -14.18 7.19
CA PRO A 23 -8.73 -15.00 7.90
C PRO A 23 -7.33 -14.92 7.27
N THR A 24 -6.25 -14.99 8.07
CA THR A 24 -4.83 -14.95 7.61
C THR A 24 -4.47 -16.09 6.67
N ALA A 25 -5.24 -17.17 6.72
CA ALA A 25 -4.97 -18.38 5.96
C ALA A 25 -5.36 -18.26 4.48
N TYR A 26 -5.94 -17.13 4.05
CA TYR A 26 -6.23 -16.90 2.64
C TYR A 26 -5.06 -16.16 1.98
N THR A 27 -4.51 -16.78 0.94
CA THR A 27 -3.59 -16.11 0.02
C THR A 27 -4.29 -14.91 -0.62
N SER A 28 -3.53 -13.90 -1.08
CA SER A 28 -4.06 -12.73 -1.80
C SER A 28 -5.04 -13.09 -2.93
N GLN A 29 -4.87 -14.28 -3.51
CA GLN A 29 -5.70 -14.82 -4.58
C GLN A 29 -7.08 -15.29 -4.09
N GLU A 30 -7.17 -15.93 -2.93
CA GLU A 30 -8.45 -16.41 -2.36
C GLU A 30 -9.30 -15.26 -1.79
N ILE A 31 -8.64 -14.21 -1.29
CA ILE A 31 -9.31 -12.98 -0.86
C ILE A 31 -9.91 -12.26 -2.07
N ALA A 32 -9.14 -12.17 -3.15
CA ALA A 32 -9.59 -11.61 -4.42
C ALA A 32 -10.80 -12.40 -4.99
N GLU A 33 -10.73 -13.72 -5.01
CA GLU A 33 -11.83 -14.59 -5.45
C GLU A 33 -13.11 -14.42 -4.61
N LYS A 34 -13.00 -14.30 -3.28
CA LYS A 34 -14.17 -14.11 -2.40
C LYS A 34 -14.77 -12.71 -2.45
N ALA A 35 -13.95 -11.69 -2.72
CA ALA A 35 -14.41 -10.30 -2.81
C ALA A 35 -14.93 -9.94 -4.21
N HIS A 36 -14.93 -10.88 -5.18
CA HIS A 36 -15.14 -10.61 -6.61
C HIS A 36 -14.15 -9.57 -7.18
N ILE A 37 -13.01 -9.42 -6.52
CA ILE A 37 -11.93 -8.54 -6.90
C ILE A 37 -11.02 -9.37 -7.81
N LYS A 38 -10.77 -8.96 -9.06
CA LYS A 38 -9.81 -9.69 -9.90
C LYS A 38 -8.46 -9.65 -9.17
N GLY A 39 -7.74 -10.76 -9.06
CA GLY A 39 -6.47 -10.86 -8.29
C GLY A 39 -5.34 -9.87 -8.65
N LYS A 40 -5.57 -8.95 -9.60
CA LYS A 40 -4.71 -7.81 -9.94
C LYS A 40 -5.00 -6.53 -9.16
N THR A 41 -6.09 -6.45 -8.40
CA THR A 41 -6.57 -5.20 -7.79
C THR A 41 -6.11 -5.02 -6.35
N MET A 42 -5.48 -6.03 -5.73
CA MET A 42 -4.86 -5.88 -4.42
C MET A 42 -3.53 -5.15 -4.57
N ALA A 43 -3.45 -3.92 -4.07
CA ALA A 43 -2.23 -3.14 -4.03
C ALA A 43 -1.43 -3.44 -2.76
N LYS A 44 -0.11 -3.46 -2.90
CA LYS A 44 0.83 -3.46 -1.77
C LYS A 44 1.69 -2.20 -1.77
N THR A 45 2.11 -1.80 -0.59
CA THR A 45 2.99 -0.66 -0.37
C THR A 45 4.40 -1.15 -0.06
N VAL A 46 5.37 -0.71 -0.86
CA VAL A 46 6.81 -0.95 -0.64
C VAL A 46 7.49 0.34 -0.24
N MET A 47 8.23 0.30 0.87
CA MET A 47 8.95 1.45 1.39
C MET A 47 10.31 1.60 0.70
N VAL A 48 10.57 2.81 0.21
CA VAL A 48 11.81 3.16 -0.49
C VAL A 48 12.41 4.44 0.07
N LYS A 49 13.72 4.61 -0.10
CA LYS A 49 14.42 5.87 0.07
C LYS A 49 14.81 6.40 -1.31
N ILE A 50 14.44 7.64 -1.58
CA ILE A 50 14.81 8.39 -2.78
C ILE A 50 15.68 9.55 -2.32
N ASP A 51 16.96 9.52 -2.67
CA ASP A 51 17.93 10.55 -2.30
C ASP A 51 17.93 10.85 -0.78
N GLY A 52 17.81 9.79 0.03
CA GLY A 52 17.78 9.84 1.49
C GLY A 52 16.41 10.13 2.13
N GLN A 53 15.38 10.42 1.34
CA GLN A 53 14.02 10.69 1.82
C GLN A 53 13.13 9.47 1.69
N LEU A 54 12.34 9.17 2.73
CA LEU A 54 11.36 8.08 2.69
C LEU A 54 10.22 8.38 1.74
N ALA A 55 9.82 7.35 1.00
CA ALA A 55 8.77 7.37 0.00
C ALA A 55 8.09 6.00 -0.10
N MET A 56 6.94 5.99 -0.77
CA MET A 56 6.13 4.79 -1.02
C MET A 56 6.09 4.48 -2.52
N ALA A 57 6.30 3.22 -2.86
CA ALA A 57 5.95 2.65 -4.17
C ALA A 57 4.76 1.70 -3.99
N VAL A 58 3.70 1.90 -4.77
CA VAL A 58 2.45 1.15 -4.69
C VAL A 58 2.27 0.36 -5.98
N LEU A 59 2.15 -0.95 -5.86
CA LEU A 59 2.15 -1.88 -6.99
C LEU A 59 1.15 -3.02 -6.74
N PRO A 60 0.73 -3.76 -7.79
CA PRO A 60 -0.06 -4.96 -7.61
C PRO A 60 0.64 -5.97 -6.68
N GLY A 61 -0.15 -6.69 -5.88
CA GLY A 61 0.34 -7.56 -4.81
C GLY A 61 1.34 -8.63 -5.30
N ASN A 62 1.16 -9.09 -6.53
CA ASN A 62 1.98 -10.14 -7.16
C ASN A 62 3.26 -9.61 -7.83
N ASP A 63 3.41 -8.30 -7.96
CA ASP A 63 4.51 -7.70 -8.71
C ASP A 63 5.71 -7.41 -7.81
N MET A 64 6.92 -7.38 -8.36
CA MET A 64 8.12 -6.99 -7.61
C MET A 64 8.56 -5.60 -8.05
N LEU A 65 8.97 -4.76 -7.10
CA LEU A 65 9.49 -3.44 -7.42
C LEU A 65 10.84 -3.57 -8.13
N ASP A 66 10.87 -3.27 -9.43
CA ASP A 66 12.10 -3.10 -10.19
C ASP A 66 12.69 -1.72 -9.88
N LEU A 67 13.80 -1.69 -9.13
CA LEU A 67 14.47 -0.44 -8.74
C LEU A 67 15.01 0.34 -9.94
N GLY A 68 15.37 -0.33 -11.04
CA GLY A 68 15.86 0.30 -12.26
C GLY A 68 14.75 1.05 -13.00
N LEU A 69 13.58 0.43 -13.14
CA LEU A 69 12.38 1.08 -13.68
C LEU A 69 11.88 2.18 -12.75
N PHE A 70 11.83 1.91 -11.45
CA PHE A 70 11.39 2.88 -10.46
C PHE A 70 12.28 4.11 -10.43
N LYS A 71 13.61 3.95 -10.49
CA LYS A 71 14.57 5.07 -10.58
C LYS A 71 14.28 5.99 -11.76
N LYS A 72 13.99 5.40 -12.94
CA LYS A 72 13.61 6.18 -14.14
C LYS A 72 12.30 6.93 -13.95
N ALA A 73 11.32 6.31 -13.28
CA ALA A 73 9.99 6.89 -13.06
C ALA A 73 9.99 8.00 -11.99
N CYS A 74 10.73 7.82 -10.89
CA CYS A 74 10.75 8.80 -9.80
C CYS A 74 11.76 9.94 -10.00
N GLY A 75 12.70 9.80 -10.94
CA GLY A 75 13.70 10.82 -11.26
C GLY A 75 14.80 10.97 -10.20
N GLY A 76 14.88 10.05 -9.22
CA GLY A 76 15.88 10.08 -8.16
C GLY A 76 17.25 9.56 -8.59
N THR A 77 18.29 9.96 -7.86
CA THR A 77 19.67 9.54 -8.15
C THR A 77 20.05 8.28 -7.39
N ASN A 78 19.72 8.21 -6.10
CA ASN A 78 19.94 7.05 -5.24
C ASN A 78 18.62 6.48 -4.74
N ILE A 79 18.35 5.22 -5.08
CA ILE A 79 17.11 4.53 -4.73
C ILE A 79 17.46 3.26 -3.95
N GLU A 80 16.89 3.14 -2.76
CA GLU A 80 17.13 2.00 -1.87
C GLU A 80 15.81 1.46 -1.33
N LEU A 81 15.70 0.13 -1.22
CA LEU A 81 14.65 -0.50 -0.42
C LEU A 81 14.94 -0.24 1.05
N VAL A 82 13.89 0.06 1.82
CA VAL A 82 14.03 0.32 3.24
C VAL A 82 13.63 -0.92 4.01
N LYS A 83 14.46 -1.33 4.97
CA LYS A 83 14.12 -2.42 5.87
C LYS A 83 13.04 -1.98 6.85
N GLU A 84 12.17 -2.90 7.21
CA GLU A 84 11.05 -2.67 8.12
C GLU A 84 11.44 -1.96 9.42
N ASN A 85 12.58 -2.35 10.01
CA ASN A 85 13.08 -1.78 11.26
C ASN A 85 13.42 -0.28 11.16
N GLU A 86 13.66 0.27 9.96
CA GLU A 86 14.04 1.67 9.79
C GLU A 86 12.84 2.63 9.74
N PHE A 87 11.63 2.14 9.48
CA PHE A 87 10.43 2.98 9.36
C PHE A 87 9.28 2.55 10.26
N ARG A 88 9.41 1.44 11.00
CA ARG A 88 8.36 0.90 11.89
C ARG A 88 7.75 1.95 12.81
N ASP A 89 8.57 2.82 13.41
CA ASP A 89 8.12 3.83 14.37
C ASP A 89 7.23 4.92 13.73
N GLN A 90 7.24 5.05 12.41
CA GLN A 90 6.36 5.98 11.68
C GLN A 90 4.96 5.40 11.45
N PHE A 91 4.80 4.08 11.62
CA PHE A 91 3.54 3.35 11.48
C PHE A 91 3.21 2.55 12.75
N PRO A 92 3.06 3.21 13.92
CA PRO A 92 2.81 2.51 15.18
C PRO A 92 1.48 1.75 15.18
N ASP A 93 0.55 2.15 14.32
CA ASP A 93 -0.81 1.59 14.21
C ASP A 93 -0.93 0.61 13.02
N CYS A 94 0.17 0.19 12.40
CA CYS A 94 0.14 -0.74 11.27
C CYS A 94 1.10 -1.92 11.47
N GLU A 95 0.65 -3.10 11.08
CA GLU A 95 1.55 -4.23 10.87
C GLU A 95 2.48 -3.95 9.69
N LEU A 96 3.72 -4.41 9.80
CA LEU A 96 4.72 -4.29 8.74
C LEU A 96 4.24 -5.04 7.49
N GLY A 97 4.31 -4.40 6.32
CA GLY A 97 3.76 -4.95 5.08
C GLY A 97 2.25 -4.71 4.88
N ALA A 98 1.57 -4.14 5.89
CA ALA A 98 0.16 -3.75 5.82
C ALA A 98 -0.06 -2.24 5.79
N MET A 99 0.96 -1.46 5.42
CA MET A 99 0.86 0.00 5.35
C MET A 99 -0.10 0.42 4.23
N PRO A 100 -1.09 1.28 4.53
CA PRO A 100 -1.99 1.78 3.50
C PRO A 100 -1.22 2.70 2.52
N PRO A 101 -1.62 2.76 1.24
CA PRO A 101 -0.96 3.55 0.18
C PRO A 101 -1.24 5.07 0.29
N PHE A 102 -1.25 5.60 1.52
CA PHE A 102 -1.65 6.97 1.86
C PHE A 102 -0.46 7.73 2.46
N GLY A 103 0.57 7.96 1.65
CA GLY A 103 1.77 8.70 2.07
C GLY A 103 1.48 10.10 2.60
N ASN A 104 0.38 10.73 2.17
CA ASN A 104 -0.08 12.02 2.69
C ASN A 104 -0.35 12.00 4.21
N LEU A 105 -0.75 10.86 4.78
CA LEU A 105 -0.96 10.69 6.22
C LEU A 105 0.36 10.65 7.01
N TYR A 106 1.47 10.42 6.32
CA TYR A 106 2.81 10.23 6.88
C TYR A 106 3.85 11.21 6.29
N ASN A 107 3.41 12.22 5.55
CA ASN A 107 4.25 13.19 4.85
C ASN A 107 5.29 12.55 3.89
N MET A 108 4.85 11.51 3.17
CA MET A 108 5.64 10.77 2.19
C MET A 108 5.09 10.93 0.78
N LYS A 109 5.98 11.04 -0.19
CA LYS A 109 5.61 10.97 -1.61
C LYS A 109 5.24 9.53 -1.99
N VAL A 110 4.25 9.40 -2.87
CA VAL A 110 3.71 8.11 -3.33
C VAL A 110 3.83 8.04 -4.85
N TRP A 111 4.34 6.91 -5.34
CA TRP A 111 4.29 6.53 -6.74
C TRP A 111 3.44 5.28 -6.87
N VAL A 112 2.48 5.31 -7.79
CA VAL A 112 1.54 4.21 -8.00
C VAL A 112 1.78 3.64 -9.39
N ASP A 113 1.84 2.31 -9.48
CA ASP A 113 1.89 1.62 -10.77
C ASP A 113 0.65 1.97 -11.60
N VAL A 114 0.88 2.30 -12.87
CA VAL A 114 -0.18 2.68 -13.82
C VAL A 114 -1.21 1.56 -13.99
N ASP A 115 -0.84 0.30 -13.76
CA ASP A 115 -1.75 -0.83 -13.84
C ASP A 115 -2.84 -0.79 -12.77
N LEU A 116 -2.55 -0.26 -11.57
CA LEU A 116 -3.54 -0.07 -10.51
C LEU A 116 -4.53 1.06 -10.85
N ALA A 117 -4.09 2.05 -11.62
CA ALA A 117 -4.95 3.17 -12.05
C ALA A 117 -5.94 2.79 -13.17
N LYS A 118 -5.85 1.57 -13.73
CA LYS A 118 -6.77 1.08 -14.76
C LYS A 118 -8.08 0.53 -14.18
N ASP A 119 -8.09 0.17 -12.90
CA ASP A 119 -9.28 -0.34 -12.22
C ASP A 119 -10.09 0.82 -11.60
N GLU A 120 -11.43 0.70 -11.59
CA GLU A 120 -12.32 1.70 -10.97
C GLU A 120 -12.23 1.71 -9.44
N ARG A 121 -11.71 0.63 -8.85
CA ARG A 121 -11.56 0.43 -7.41
C ARG A 121 -10.16 -0.11 -7.16
N ILE A 122 -9.58 0.26 -6.02
CA ILE A 122 -8.32 -0.26 -5.52
C ILE A 122 -8.59 -0.93 -4.18
N ALA A 123 -8.03 -2.12 -3.97
CA ALA A 123 -8.11 -2.81 -2.69
C ALA A 123 -6.72 -2.88 -2.06
N PHE A 124 -6.59 -2.68 -0.75
CA PHE A 124 -5.29 -2.72 -0.08
C PHE A 124 -5.41 -3.05 1.41
N ASN A 125 -4.30 -3.50 2.01
CA ASN A 125 -4.25 -3.77 3.44
C ASN A 125 -4.42 -2.48 4.24
N ALA A 126 -5.36 -2.49 5.19
CA ALA A 126 -5.74 -1.33 5.98
C ALA A 126 -5.06 -1.32 7.35
N GLY A 127 -3.75 -1.52 7.42
CA GLY A 127 -2.98 -1.51 8.68
C GLY A 127 -2.81 -2.87 9.36
N ASN A 128 -3.42 -3.94 8.85
CA ASN A 128 -3.07 -5.32 9.22
C ASN A 128 -3.30 -6.27 8.03
N HIS A 129 -2.85 -7.53 8.15
CA HIS A 129 -2.99 -8.54 7.09
C HIS A 129 -4.35 -9.23 7.07
N HIS A 130 -5.36 -8.66 7.70
CA HIS A 130 -6.68 -9.26 7.86
C HIS A 130 -7.83 -8.33 7.48
N GLU A 131 -7.58 -7.02 7.45
CA GLU A 131 -8.53 -5.97 7.09
C GLU A 131 -8.12 -5.38 5.75
N LEU A 132 -9.01 -5.48 4.77
CA LEU A 132 -8.90 -4.77 3.50
C LEU A 132 -9.81 -3.56 3.48
N CYS A 133 -9.36 -2.53 2.76
CA CYS A 133 -10.13 -1.38 2.34
C CYS A 133 -10.18 -1.32 0.81
#